data_AF-A0A9P9IJL1-F1
#
_entry.id   AF-A0A9P9IJL1-F1
#
_cell.length_a   1.000
_cell.length_b   1.000
_cell.length_c   1.000
_cell.angle_alpha   90.00
_cell.angle_beta   90.00
_cell.angle_gamma   90.00
#
_symmetry.space_group_name_H-M   'P 1'
#
loop_
_entity.id
_entity.type
_entity.pdbx_description
1 polymer ?
#
loop_
_entity_poly.entity_id
_entity_poly.type
_entity_poly.pdbx_seq_one_letter_code
_entity_poly.pdbx_strand_id
1 'polypeptide(L)'
;MKPSVSSRRNVSRNQLGDNATIIQGGAHTHYHLPHQPAPAAIRAIPYPHNEDLVHRPDLITKLNQLLPQTTESCSAALWGLGGSGKTQIALDYAY
;
A
#
# COMPACT_ATOMS: atom_id res chain seq x y z
N MET A 1 -31.89 -43.42 -34.67
CA MET A 1 -31.67 -42.05 -34.17
C MET A 1 -31.11 -42.15 -32.74
N LYS A 2 -29.85 -41.77 -32.48
CA LYS A 2 -29.29 -41.78 -31.11
C LYS A 2 -29.36 -40.34 -30.55
N PRO A 3 -29.95 -40.09 -29.37
CA PRO A 3 -29.94 -38.75 -28.80
C PRO A 3 -28.53 -38.41 -28.30
N SER A 4 -28.00 -37.27 -28.74
CA SER A 4 -26.76 -36.69 -28.24
C SER A 4 -27.00 -36.18 -26.81
N VAL A 5 -26.40 -36.84 -25.83
CA VAL A 5 -26.44 -36.39 -24.43
C VAL A 5 -25.55 -35.16 -24.30
N SER A 6 -26.15 -33.99 -24.12
CA SER A 6 -25.44 -32.78 -23.73
C SER A 6 -24.85 -32.98 -22.34
N SER A 7 -23.55 -33.25 -22.28
CA SER A 7 -22.82 -33.39 -21.02
C SER A 7 -22.71 -32.02 -20.34
N ARG A 8 -23.62 -31.77 -19.39
CA ARG A 8 -23.62 -30.58 -18.54
C ARG A 8 -22.47 -30.71 -17.54
N ARG A 9 -21.28 -30.24 -17.92
CA ARG A 9 -20.12 -30.18 -17.02
C ARG A 9 -20.45 -29.24 -15.86
N ASN A 10 -20.54 -29.78 -14.65
CA ASN A 10 -20.67 -29.00 -13.43
C ASN A 10 -19.29 -28.42 -13.11
N VAL A 11 -19.10 -27.14 -13.41
CA VAL A 11 -17.89 -26.40 -13.05
C VAL A 11 -18.24 -25.61 -11.79
N SER A 12 -17.64 -25.99 -10.66
CA SER A 12 -17.76 -25.28 -9.38
C SER A 12 -16.36 -24.98 -8.84
N ARG A 13 -16.20 -23.81 -8.18
CA ARG A 13 -14.93 -23.22 -7.68
C ARG A 13 -13.99 -22.60 -8.73
N ASN A 14 -14.47 -21.60 -9.49
CA ASN A 14 -13.57 -20.69 -10.20
C ASN A 14 -13.30 -19.46 -9.33
N GLN A 15 -12.02 -19.11 -9.14
CA GLN A 15 -11.64 -17.83 -8.56
C GLN A 15 -11.72 -16.77 -9.66
N LEU A 16 -12.56 -15.76 -9.45
CA LEU A 16 -12.79 -14.66 -10.39
C LEU A 16 -12.26 -13.37 -9.76
N GLY A 17 -11.48 -12.59 -10.51
CA GLY A 17 -10.95 -11.30 -10.06
C GLY A 17 -11.98 -10.16 -10.10
N ASP A 18 -11.56 -8.97 -9.65
CA ASP A 18 -12.40 -7.82 -9.26
C ASP A 18 -13.28 -7.17 -10.35
N ASN A 19 -13.34 -7.73 -11.55
CA ASN A 19 -14.11 -7.23 -12.69
C ASN A 19 -14.58 -8.33 -13.65
N ALA A 20 -14.60 -9.58 -13.17
CA ALA A 20 -15.00 -10.70 -14.01
C ALA A 20 -16.47 -10.59 -14.43
N THR A 21 -16.71 -10.69 -15.75
CA THR A 21 -18.07 -10.79 -16.31
C THR A 21 -18.34 -12.25 -16.67
N ILE A 22 -19.36 -12.85 -16.07
CA ILE A 22 -19.82 -14.20 -16.43
C ILE A 22 -21.00 -14.08 -17.38
N ILE A 23 -20.86 -14.60 -18.60
CA ILE A 23 -21.95 -14.67 -19.59
C ILE A 23 -22.47 -16.11 -19.60
N GLN A 24 -23.63 -16.35 -18.99
CA GLN A 24 -24.26 -17.68 -18.96
C GLN A 24 -25.67 -17.61 -19.53
N GLY A 25 -25.84 -18.08 -20.77
CA GLY A 25 -27.15 -18.38 -21.37
C GLY A 25 -28.19 -17.26 -21.33
N GLY A 26 -27.80 -16.04 -21.70
CA GLY A 26 -28.70 -14.88 -21.81
C GLY A 26 -28.73 -13.95 -20.60
N ALA A 27 -28.11 -14.32 -19.48
CA ALA A 27 -27.98 -13.46 -18.31
C ALA A 27 -26.53 -12.95 -18.16
N HIS A 28 -26.38 -11.62 -18.05
CA HIS A 28 -25.14 -10.95 -17.71
C HIS A 28 -25.17 -10.67 -16.21
N THR A 29 -24.46 -11.46 -15.41
CA THR A 29 -24.36 -11.23 -13.96
C THR A 29 -23.05 -10.49 -13.69
N HIS A 30 -23.15 -9.24 -13.27
CA HIS A 30 -22.01 -8.43 -12.82
C HIS A 30 -21.75 -8.68 -11.34
N TYR A 31 -20.62 -9.31 -11.03
CA TYR A 31 -20.16 -9.49 -9.66
C TYR A 31 -19.25 -8.32 -9.30
N HIS A 32 -19.76 -7.37 -8.52
CA HIS A 32 -18.93 -6.35 -7.88
C HIS A 32 -18.46 -6.88 -6.53
N LEU A 33 -17.20 -7.29 -6.45
CA LEU A 33 -16.56 -7.53 -5.16
C LEU A 33 -16.27 -6.17 -4.51
N PRO A 34 -16.61 -5.95 -3.22
CA PRO A 34 -16.32 -4.69 -2.57
C PRO A 34 -14.83 -4.39 -2.66
N HIS A 35 -14.48 -3.20 -3.17
CA HIS A 35 -13.10 -2.73 -3.27
C HIS A 35 -12.48 -2.74 -1.88
N GLN A 36 -11.53 -3.64 -1.65
CA GLN A 36 -10.85 -3.72 -0.36
C GLN A 36 -9.96 -2.46 -0.24
N PRO A 37 -10.19 -1.60 0.77
CA PRO A 37 -9.34 -0.43 0.96
C PRO A 37 -7.90 -0.89 1.17
N ALA A 38 -6.96 -0.16 0.56
CA ALA A 38 -5.55 -0.43 0.73
C ALA A 38 -5.21 -0.51 2.24
N PRO A 39 -4.40 -1.49 2.66
CA PRO A 39 -4.03 -1.62 4.06
C PRO A 39 -3.40 -0.31 4.55
N ALA A 40 -3.85 0.14 5.73
CA ALA A 40 -3.32 1.34 6.35
C ALA A 40 -1.81 1.18 6.61
N ALA A 41 -1.05 2.26 6.42
CA ALA A 41 0.37 2.26 6.73
C ALA A 41 0.59 2.00 8.23
N ILE A 42 1.34 0.95 8.56
CA ILE A 42 1.71 0.64 9.94
C ILE A 42 2.97 1.45 10.27
N ARG A 43 2.86 2.37 11.22
CA ARG A 43 3.98 3.14 11.74
C ARG A 43 4.48 2.50 13.03
N ALA A 44 5.63 1.82 12.96
CA ALA A 44 6.26 1.14 14.09
C ALA A 44 7.72 1.60 14.23
N ILE A 45 7.98 2.48 15.20
CA ILE A 45 9.33 2.94 15.56
C ILE A 45 9.70 2.29 16.89
N PRO A 46 10.68 1.37 16.94
CA PRO A 46 10.99 0.58 18.14
C PRO A 46 11.84 1.33 19.18
N TYR A 47 12.12 2.60 18.96
CA TYR A 47 12.91 3.45 19.85
C TYR A 47 12.04 4.60 20.35
N PRO A 48 12.09 4.97 21.65
CA PRO A 48 11.34 6.11 22.17
C PRO A 48 11.81 7.42 21.53
N HIS A 49 10.94 8.42 21.55
CA HIS A 49 11.27 9.78 21.13
C HIS A 49 12.36 10.36 22.04
N ASN A 50 13.31 11.10 21.44
CA ASN A 50 14.42 11.70 22.16
C ASN A 50 14.12 13.17 22.47
N GLU A 51 13.66 13.43 23.69
CA GLU A 51 13.32 14.79 24.15
C GLU A 51 14.54 15.72 24.27
N ASP A 52 15.76 15.15 24.36
CA ASP A 52 17.00 15.91 24.50
C ASP A 52 17.62 16.29 23.15
N LEU A 53 16.95 15.97 22.03
CA LEU A 53 17.46 16.30 20.71
C LEU A 53 17.48 17.82 20.52
N VAL A 54 18.66 18.35 20.16
CA VAL A 54 18.78 19.75 19.77
C VAL A 54 17.99 19.98 18.49
N HIS A 55 16.96 20.81 18.58
CA HIS A 55 16.05 21.09 17.48
C HIS A 55 16.79 21.71 16.27
N ARG A 56 16.51 21.19 15.07
CA ARG A 56 17.09 21.65 13.79
C ARG A 56 15.98 21.96 12.77
N PRO A 57 15.24 23.07 12.95
CA PRO A 57 14.03 23.36 12.20
C PRO A 57 14.28 23.54 10.69
N ASP A 58 15.48 24.00 10.33
CA ASP A 58 15.91 24.17 8.95
C ASP A 58 16.02 22.83 8.19
N LEU A 59 16.49 21.78 8.86
CA LEU A 59 16.58 20.44 8.29
C LEU A 59 15.20 19.80 8.15
N ILE A 60 14.34 19.92 9.17
CA ILE A 60 12.97 19.41 9.12
C ILE A 60 12.17 20.09 8.00
N THR A 61 12.33 21.41 7.85
CA THR A 61 11.68 22.16 6.75
C THR A 61 12.12 21.63 5.38
N LYS A 62 13.41 21.34 5.19
CA LYS A 62 13.92 20.73 3.94
C LYS A 62 13.39 19.32 3.73
N LEU A 63 13.32 18.50 4.78
CA LEU A 63 12.76 17.15 4.70
C LEU A 63 11.28 17.19 4.29
N ASN A 64 10.48 18.11 4.84
CA ASN A 64 9.08 18.31 4.45
C ASN A 64 8.93 18.73 2.97
N GLN A 65 9.88 19.49 2.43
CA GLN A 65 9.89 19.85 1.00
C GLN A 65 10.25 18.65 0.11
N LEU A 66 11.14 17.77 0.57
CA LEU A 66 11.59 16.58 -0.18
C LEU A 66 10.64 15.39 -0.06
N LEU A 67 9.91 15.29 1.05
CA LEU A 67 8.99 14.21 1.38
C LEU A 67 7.58 14.77 1.61
N PRO A 68 6.94 15.34 0.57
CA PRO A 68 5.58 15.84 0.70
C PRO A 68 4.62 14.69 1.00
N GLN A 69 3.55 14.96 1.76
CA GLN A 69 2.51 13.98 2.07
C GLN A 69 1.57 13.75 0.87
N THR A 70 2.14 13.25 -0.23
CA THR A 70 1.42 12.86 -1.44
C THR A 70 1.18 11.36 -1.45
N THR A 71 0.23 10.90 -2.26
CA THR A 71 0.00 9.46 -2.52
C THR A 71 1.13 8.79 -3.30
N GLU A 72 2.06 9.56 -3.87
CA GLU A 72 3.22 9.03 -4.55
C GLU A 72 4.37 8.72 -3.59
N SER A 73 5.12 7.66 -3.90
CA SER A 73 6.29 7.24 -3.12
C SER A 73 7.43 8.24 -3.29
N CYS A 74 7.70 9.06 -2.27
CA CYS A 74 8.87 9.93 -2.21
C CYS A 74 10.01 9.28 -1.41
N SER A 75 11.26 9.67 -1.69
CA SER A 75 12.44 9.19 -0.96
C SER A 75 13.47 10.31 -0.82
N ALA A 76 14.07 10.40 0.37
CA ALA A 76 15.11 11.37 0.68
C ALA A 76 16.22 10.69 1.48
N ALA A 77 17.44 11.22 1.39
CA ALA A 77 18.60 10.67 2.07
C ALA A 77 19.33 11.76 2.88
N LEU A 78 19.68 11.41 4.12
CA LEU A 78 20.59 12.19 4.96
C LEU A 78 22.02 11.68 4.77
N TRP A 79 22.96 12.55 4.40
CA TRP A 79 24.36 12.20 4.18
C TRP A 79 25.29 13.17 4.93
N GLY A 80 26.50 12.70 5.26
CA GLY A 80 27.47 13.47 6.04
C GLY A 80 28.35 12.60 6.95
N LEU A 81 29.33 13.23 7.60
CA LEU A 81 30.34 12.57 8.43
C LEU A 81 29.75 11.67 9.53
N GLY A 82 30.49 10.65 9.96
CA GLY A 82 30.13 9.87 11.16
C GLY A 82 29.91 10.76 12.39
N GLY A 83 28.97 10.39 13.26
CA GLY A 83 28.67 11.15 14.49
C GLY A 83 27.88 12.45 14.31
N SER A 84 27.53 12.86 13.09
CA SER A 84 26.77 14.09 12.81
C SER A 84 25.30 14.08 13.25
N GLY A 85 24.78 12.95 13.76
CA GLY A 85 23.40 12.86 14.25
C GLY A 85 22.34 12.51 13.21
N LYS A 86 22.71 12.07 11.99
CA LYS A 86 21.75 11.70 10.91
C LYS A 86 20.66 10.75 11.37
N THR A 87 21.01 9.71 12.11
CA THR A 87 20.05 8.72 12.64
C THR A 87 19.08 9.35 13.64
N GLN A 88 19.56 10.28 14.48
CA GLN A 88 18.71 10.99 15.44
C GLN A 88 17.71 11.91 14.71
N ILE A 89 18.17 12.61 13.68
CA ILE A 89 17.29 13.44 12.82
C ILE A 89 16.26 12.58 12.09
N ALA A 90 16.66 11.40 11.59
CA ALA A 90 15.73 10.48 10.93
C ALA A 90 14.66 9.95 11.89
N LEU A 91 15.04 9.66 13.14
CA LEU A 91 14.09 9.22 14.17
C LEU A 91 13.13 10.36 14.56
N ASP A 92 13.64 11.56 14.80
CA ASP A 92 12.86 12.76 15.10
C ASP A 92 11.87 13.11 13.98
N TYR A 93 12.32 13.08 12.71
CA TYR A 93 11.44 13.32 11.57
C TYR A 93 10.38 12.23 11.38
N ALA A 94 10.72 10.99 11.72
CA ALA A 94 9.76 9.90 11.66
C ALA A 94 8.75 9.96 12.80
N TYR A 95 9.00 10.76 13.86
CA TYR A 95 8.18 10.89 15.07
C TYR A 95 6.92 11.77 14.87
#